data_AF-A0A7J8MEM0-F1
#
_entry.id   AF-A0A7J8MEM0-F1
#
_cell.length_a   1.000
_cell.length_b   1.000
_cell.length_c   1.000
_cell.angle_alpha   90.00
_cell.angle_beta   90.00
_cell.angle_gamma   90.00
#
_symmetry.space_group_name_H-M   'P 1'
#
loop_
_entity.id
_entity.type
_entity.pdbx_description
1 polymer ?
#
loop_
_entity_poly.entity_id
_entity_poly.type
_entity_poly.pdbx_seq_one_letter_code
_entity_poly.pdbx_strand_id
1 'polypeptide(L)'
;MEKAPVTRQNSDEIDKFLDGAASFADMMFGFIDESNDSEENLRDFVVDDEDANNDEDPSEIEQRKIFWEAQEKLLQATLYRTTSLESRIRQATKEALREIDAVGVQCTCRRPEDGGCRNCLQRELSIRLQSVDFNCYICKSKWRSSPEIPSGEHTYLEV
;
A
#
# COMPACT_ATOMS: atom_id res chain seq x y z
N MET A 1 25.39 -38.35 5.22
CA MET A 1 24.41 -37.27 5.44
C MET A 1 25.15 -35.95 5.25
N GLU A 2 25.14 -35.43 4.02
CA GLU A 2 25.68 -34.11 3.69
C GLU A 2 24.71 -33.03 4.16
N LYS A 3 25.23 -32.02 4.88
CA LYS A 3 24.49 -30.80 5.18
C LYS A 3 24.68 -29.85 4.01
N ALA A 4 23.58 -29.49 3.34
CA ALA A 4 23.59 -28.40 2.37
C ALA A 4 23.86 -27.05 3.09
N PRO A 5 24.69 -26.16 2.54
CA PRO A 5 24.92 -24.86 3.12
C PRO A 5 23.71 -23.94 2.86
N VAL A 6 23.24 -23.28 3.91
CA VAL A 6 22.23 -22.22 3.82
C VAL A 6 22.92 -20.99 3.22
N THR A 7 22.61 -20.68 1.97
CA THR A 7 23.05 -19.46 1.31
C THR A 7 22.32 -18.28 1.92
N ARG A 8 23.05 -17.44 2.66
CA ARG A 8 22.59 -16.15 3.16
C ARG A 8 22.38 -15.25 1.93
N GLN A 9 21.12 -14.92 1.62
CA GLN A 9 20.84 -13.95 0.56
C GLN A 9 21.34 -12.57 0.99
N ASN A 10 21.99 -11.92 0.04
CA ASN A 10 22.77 -10.70 0.18
C ASN A 10 21.83 -9.52 0.52
N SER A 11 21.98 -8.92 1.70
CA SER A 11 21.18 -7.76 2.15
C SER A 11 21.45 -6.51 1.31
N ASP A 12 22.60 -6.47 0.64
CA ASP A 12 23.18 -5.24 0.09
C ASP A 12 22.51 -4.83 -1.24
N GLU A 13 21.70 -5.70 -1.86
CA GLU A 13 20.90 -5.35 -3.02
C GLU A 13 19.63 -4.58 -2.66
N ILE A 14 19.13 -4.71 -1.42
CA ILE A 14 17.89 -4.07 -0.95
C ILE A 14 18.09 -2.56 -0.79
N ASP A 15 19.28 -2.16 -0.31
CA ASP A 15 19.61 -0.74 -0.09
C ASP A 15 19.64 0.06 -1.39
N LYS A 16 19.91 -0.59 -2.53
CA LYS A 16 19.89 0.04 -3.85
C LYS A 16 18.48 0.34 -4.37
N PHE A 17 17.43 -0.22 -3.76
CA PHE A 17 16.02 0.05 -4.06
C PHE A 17 15.39 1.16 -3.20
N LEU A 18 16.12 1.65 -2.18
CA LEU A 18 15.61 2.64 -1.22
C LEU A 18 15.88 4.10 -1.60
N ASP A 19 16.62 4.36 -2.68
CA ASP A 19 17.01 5.72 -3.11
C ASP A 19 15.84 6.55 -3.69
N GLY A 20 14.62 6.04 -3.57
CA GLY A 20 13.37 6.71 -3.93
C GLY A 20 12.20 6.19 -3.09
N ALA A 21 12.42 6.06 -1.78
CA ALA A 21 11.43 5.55 -0.82
C ALA A 21 10.08 6.24 -1.00
N ALA A 22 9.11 5.51 -1.59
CA ALA A 22 7.71 5.86 -1.46
C ALA A 22 7.43 5.96 0.05
N SER A 23 6.94 7.12 0.49
CA SER A 23 6.61 7.35 1.89
C SER A 23 5.64 6.27 2.36
N PHE A 24 5.74 5.84 3.62
CA PHE A 24 4.74 4.96 4.22
C PHE A 24 3.31 5.50 4.01
N ALA A 25 3.17 6.83 4.01
CA ALA A 25 1.94 7.54 3.64
C ALA A 25 1.45 7.16 2.23
N ASP A 26 2.31 7.14 1.21
CA ASP A 26 1.92 6.77 -0.16
C ASP A 26 1.43 5.32 -0.27
N MET A 27 1.94 4.42 0.58
CA MET A 27 1.50 3.02 0.61
C MET A 27 0.21 2.79 1.41
N MET A 28 -0.10 3.65 2.39
CA MET A 28 -1.25 3.49 3.29
C MET A 28 -2.47 4.32 2.88
N PHE A 29 -2.28 5.48 2.24
CA PHE A 29 -3.38 6.39 1.89
C PHE A 29 -4.06 6.09 0.54
N GLY A 30 -3.46 5.27 -0.33
CA GLY A 30 -4.13 4.79 -1.55
C GLY A 30 -5.33 3.87 -1.30
N PHE A 31 -5.55 3.44 -0.05
CA PHE A 31 -6.71 2.65 0.37
C PHE A 31 -7.90 3.50 0.86
N ILE A 32 -7.68 4.77 1.21
CA ILE A 32 -8.69 5.61 1.89
C ILE A 32 -9.41 6.57 0.92
N ASP A 33 -8.87 6.82 -0.26
CA ASP A 33 -9.36 7.88 -1.18
C ASP A 33 -10.62 7.51 -2.01
N GLU A 34 -11.45 6.56 -1.56
CA GLU A 34 -12.77 6.30 -2.16
C GLU A 34 -13.88 6.23 -1.10
N SER A 35 -13.81 7.14 -0.13
CA SER A 35 -14.96 7.50 0.72
C SER A 35 -15.19 9.01 0.68
N ASN A 36 -15.58 9.53 -0.48
CA ASN A 36 -16.27 10.81 -0.55
C ASN A 36 -17.68 10.60 -0.03
N ASP A 37 -17.89 10.97 1.23
CA ASP A 37 -19.02 11.77 1.71
C ASP A 37 -18.88 11.93 3.24
N SER A 38 -18.34 13.09 3.67
CA SER A 38 -18.64 13.83 4.91
C SER A 38 -17.37 14.56 5.41
N GLU A 39 -17.13 15.76 4.85
CA GLU A 39 -16.07 16.74 5.20
C GLU A 39 -16.26 17.38 6.60
N GLU A 40 -17.07 16.80 7.48
CA GLU A 40 -17.57 17.46 8.70
C GLU A 40 -17.05 16.86 10.01
N ASN A 41 -16.22 15.81 9.99
CA ASN A 41 -15.67 15.20 11.21
C ASN A 41 -14.16 15.44 11.47
N LEU A 42 -13.47 16.23 10.65
CA LEU A 42 -12.03 16.52 10.84
C LEU A 42 -11.75 17.75 11.72
N ARG A 43 -12.77 18.36 12.33
CA ARG A 43 -12.61 19.58 13.15
C ARG A 43 -12.60 19.35 14.66
N ASP A 44 -12.66 18.11 15.13
CA ASP A 44 -12.77 17.80 16.57
C ASP A 44 -11.55 17.04 17.12
N PHE A 45 -10.35 17.45 16.71
CA PHE A 45 -9.08 17.01 17.33
C PHE A 45 -8.21 18.19 17.77
N VAL A 46 -8.82 19.33 18.07
CA VAL A 46 -8.15 20.33 18.91
C VAL A 46 -8.24 19.80 20.33
N VAL A 47 -7.25 18.98 20.70
CA VAL A 47 -7.00 18.66 22.11
C VAL A 47 -6.63 19.98 22.76
N ASP A 48 -7.58 20.50 23.52
CA ASP A 48 -7.40 21.61 24.45
C ASP A 48 -6.30 21.19 25.44
N ASP A 49 -5.09 21.72 25.23
CA ASP A 49 -3.92 21.51 26.09
C ASP A 49 -4.02 22.40 27.34
N GLU A 50 -5.14 22.27 28.05
CA GLU A 50 -5.35 22.94 29.33
C GLU A 50 -5.49 21.88 30.45
N ASP A 51 -4.33 21.64 31.07
CA ASP A 51 -4.15 21.19 32.46
C ASP A 51 -4.35 19.69 32.78
N ALA A 52 -3.24 18.97 32.86
CA ALA A 52 -3.05 17.98 33.92
C ALA A 52 -1.55 17.79 34.21
N ASN A 53 -1.05 18.43 35.27
CA ASN A 53 0.10 18.03 36.09
C ASN A 53 1.02 16.95 35.48
N ASN A 54 1.96 17.36 34.63
CA ASN A 54 2.93 16.45 34.04
C ASN A 54 4.09 16.19 35.01
N ASP A 55 3.80 15.44 36.08
CA ASP A 55 4.80 14.73 36.89
C ASP A 55 5.09 13.34 36.26
N GLU A 56 5.03 13.19 34.93
CA GLU A 56 5.61 11.99 34.31
C GLU A 56 7.12 12.05 34.53
N ASP A 57 7.66 11.01 35.17
CA ASP A 57 9.10 10.86 35.33
C ASP A 57 9.74 10.96 33.94
N PRO A 58 10.76 11.84 33.74
CA PRO A 58 11.51 11.90 32.49
C PRO A 58 11.95 10.52 31.98
N SER A 59 12.15 9.55 32.88
CA SER A 59 12.45 8.17 32.53
C SER A 59 11.29 7.42 31.84
N GLU A 60 10.03 7.68 32.20
CA GLU A 60 8.85 7.08 31.58
C GLU A 60 8.57 7.65 30.18
N ILE A 61 8.81 8.95 30.00
CA ILE A 61 8.71 9.61 28.69
C ILE A 61 9.75 9.02 27.71
N GLU A 62 10.99 8.86 28.17
CA GLU A 62 12.05 8.27 27.34
C GLU A 62 11.77 6.79 27.02
N GLN A 63 11.26 6.01 27.99
CA GLN A 63 10.84 4.62 27.74
C GLN A 63 9.68 4.52 26.75
N ARG A 64 8.68 5.41 26.85
CA ARG A 64 7.56 5.48 25.90
C ARG A 64 8.06 5.79 24.49
N LYS A 65 9.00 6.71 24.36
CA LYS A 65 9.63 7.05 23.08
C LYS A 65 10.39 5.86 22.49
N ILE A 66 11.25 5.22 23.27
CA ILE A 66 12.00 4.02 22.86
C ILE A 66 11.04 2.91 22.43
N PHE A 67 9.93 2.72 23.15
CA PHE A 67 8.91 1.74 22.79
C PHE A 67 8.30 2.03 21.42
N TRP A 68 7.85 3.26 21.16
CA TRP A 68 7.26 3.63 19.88
C TRP A 68 8.25 3.54 18.72
N GLU A 69 9.51 3.95 18.92
CA GLU A 69 10.56 3.77 17.92
C GLU A 69 10.82 2.27 17.63
N ALA A 70 10.77 1.42 18.64
CA ALA A 70 10.91 -0.02 18.46
C ALA A 70 9.71 -0.63 17.72
N GLN A 71 8.49 -0.18 18.01
CA GLN A 71 7.28 -0.59 17.29
C GLN A 71 7.32 -0.14 15.83
N GLU A 72 7.73 1.10 15.57
CA GLU A 72 7.89 1.61 14.20
C GLU A 72 8.90 0.77 13.42
N LYS A 73 10.08 0.50 13.99
CA LYS A 73 11.09 -0.35 13.36
C LYS A 73 10.59 -1.77 13.10
N LEU A 74 9.84 -2.36 14.04
CA LEU A 74 9.25 -3.69 13.88
C LEU A 74 8.20 -3.71 12.77
N LEU A 75 7.34 -2.68 12.73
CA LEU A 75 6.33 -2.51 11.70
C LEU A 75 6.98 -2.36 10.33
N GLN A 76 7.95 -1.45 10.19
CA GLN A 76 8.74 -1.27 8.98
C GLN A 76 9.38 -2.59 8.57
N ALA A 77 10.11 -3.26 9.46
CA ALA A 77 10.73 -4.55 9.15
C ALA A 77 9.72 -5.61 8.70
N THR A 78 8.49 -5.59 9.23
CA THR A 78 7.44 -6.54 8.85
C THR A 78 6.82 -6.19 7.50
N LEU A 79 6.54 -4.92 7.25
CA LEU A 79 6.01 -4.44 5.97
C LEU A 79 7.03 -4.54 4.82
N TYR A 80 8.32 -4.37 5.13
CA TYR A 80 9.43 -4.50 4.20
C TYR A 80 9.97 -5.93 4.06
N ARG A 81 9.47 -6.90 4.84
CA ARG A 81 9.67 -8.33 4.56
C ARG A 81 8.82 -8.74 3.36
N THR A 82 9.14 -8.17 2.19
CA THR A 82 8.55 -8.63 0.95
C THR A 82 9.30 -9.85 0.47
N THR A 83 8.57 -10.91 0.11
CA THR A 83 9.21 -12.04 -0.58
C THR A 83 9.83 -11.57 -1.90
N SER A 84 10.80 -12.31 -2.45
CA SER A 84 11.37 -11.99 -3.77
C SER A 84 10.29 -11.91 -4.86
N LEU A 85 9.22 -12.70 -4.73
CA LEU A 85 8.06 -12.65 -5.61
C LEU A 85 7.30 -11.33 -5.47
N GLU A 86 6.93 -10.93 -4.25
CA GLU A 86 6.22 -9.67 -3.99
C GLU A 86 7.01 -8.46 -4.46
N SER A 87 8.34 -8.46 -4.25
CA SER A 87 9.22 -7.39 -4.74
C SER A 87 9.20 -7.29 -6.26
N ARG A 88 9.27 -8.44 -6.97
CA ARG A 88 9.15 -8.48 -8.44
C ARG A 88 7.79 -7.99 -8.93
N ILE A 89 6.69 -8.37 -8.26
CA ILE A 89 5.33 -7.90 -8.60
C ILE A 89 5.24 -6.38 -8.43
N ARG A 90 5.73 -5.85 -7.31
CA ARG A 90 5.75 -4.39 -7.05
C ARG A 90 6.57 -3.65 -8.10
N GLN A 91 7.75 -4.14 -8.45
CA GLN A 91 8.62 -3.52 -9.45
C GLN A 91 7.96 -3.52 -10.83
N ALA A 92 7.45 -4.67 -11.27
CA ALA A 92 6.74 -4.78 -12.54
C ALA A 92 5.50 -3.89 -12.59
N THR A 93 4.76 -3.76 -11.48
CA THR A 93 3.60 -2.86 -11.40
C THR A 93 4.02 -1.40 -11.51
N LYS A 94 5.11 -0.98 -10.84
CA LYS A 94 5.65 0.39 -10.95
C LYS A 94 6.12 0.71 -12.37
N GLU A 95 6.80 -0.22 -13.01
CA GLU A 95 7.24 -0.07 -14.40
C GLU A 95 6.03 0.04 -15.33
N ALA A 96 5.06 -0.88 -15.21
CA ALA A 96 3.84 -0.87 -15.99
C ALA A 96 3.08 0.46 -15.85
N LEU A 97 2.93 0.99 -14.63
CA LEU A 97 2.32 2.29 -14.38
C LEU A 97 3.07 3.44 -15.08
N ARG A 98 4.40 3.49 -14.97
CA ARG A 98 5.20 4.54 -15.62
C ARG A 98 5.02 4.58 -17.13
N GLU A 99 4.99 3.42 -17.79
CA GLU A 99 4.76 3.38 -19.24
C GLU A 99 3.28 3.54 -19.62
N ILE A 100 2.33 3.32 -18.70
CA ILE A 100 0.93 3.73 -18.90
C ILE A 100 0.82 5.26 -18.83
N ASP A 101 1.44 5.89 -17.84
CA ASP A 101 1.43 7.35 -17.68
C ASP A 101 2.09 8.06 -18.88
N ALA A 102 3.14 7.45 -19.45
CA ALA A 102 3.84 7.98 -20.61
C ALA A 102 3.06 7.84 -21.94
N VAL A 103 2.39 6.71 -22.15
CA VAL A 103 1.67 6.40 -23.41
C VAL A 103 0.21 6.85 -23.36
N GLY A 104 -0.36 6.95 -22.17
CA GLY A 104 -1.78 7.12 -21.91
C GLY A 104 -2.57 5.81 -22.02
N VAL A 105 -3.74 5.77 -21.38
CA VAL A 105 -4.69 4.66 -21.50
C VAL A 105 -5.69 4.97 -22.62
N GLN A 106 -5.78 4.09 -23.62
CA GLN A 106 -6.83 4.19 -24.64
C GLN A 106 -8.20 3.85 -24.00
N CYS A 107 -8.96 4.89 -23.65
CA CYS A 107 -10.28 4.75 -23.04
C CYS A 107 -11.38 5.16 -24.02
N THR A 108 -12.27 4.22 -24.38
CA THR A 108 -13.45 4.47 -25.22
C THR A 108 -14.76 4.51 -24.43
N CYS A 109 -14.68 4.57 -23.10
CA CYS A 109 -15.85 4.65 -22.23
C CYS A 109 -16.59 5.98 -22.43
N ARG A 110 -17.91 6.00 -22.14
CA ARG A 110 -18.79 7.16 -22.40
C ARG A 110 -18.42 8.44 -21.63
N ARG A 111 -17.61 8.32 -20.57
CA ARG A 111 -17.04 9.43 -19.79
C ARG A 111 -15.59 9.08 -19.46
N PRO A 112 -14.65 9.29 -20.38
CA PRO A 112 -13.25 9.18 -20.05
C PRO A 112 -12.86 10.39 -19.20
N GLU A 113 -12.29 10.14 -18.03
CA GLU A 113 -11.52 11.15 -17.31
C GLU A 113 -10.20 11.39 -18.06
N ASP A 114 -9.54 12.52 -17.79
CA ASP A 114 -8.22 12.81 -18.33
C ASP A 114 -7.25 11.71 -17.83
N GLY A 115 -6.73 10.88 -18.74
CA GLY A 115 -5.95 9.68 -18.39
C GLY A 115 -6.69 8.34 -18.41
N GLY A 116 -7.98 8.32 -18.73
CA GLY A 116 -8.79 7.09 -18.86
C GLY A 116 -9.49 6.67 -17.55
N CYS A 117 -10.46 5.75 -17.64
CA CYS A 117 -11.20 5.30 -16.45
C CYS A 117 -10.47 4.17 -15.72
N ARG A 118 -10.73 4.00 -14.41
CA ARG A 118 -10.15 2.95 -13.56
C ARG A 118 -10.23 1.54 -14.16
N ASN A 119 -11.33 1.19 -14.82
CA ASN A 119 -11.49 -0.14 -15.45
C ASN A 119 -10.52 -0.35 -16.61
N CYS A 120 -10.30 0.67 -17.44
CA CYS A 120 -9.34 0.61 -18.55
C CYS A 120 -7.91 0.59 -18.02
N LEU A 121 -7.62 1.37 -16.98
CA LEU A 121 -6.32 1.35 -16.30
C LEU A 121 -6.00 -0.04 -15.72
N GLN A 122 -6.93 -0.65 -14.98
CA GLN A 122 -6.76 -2.00 -14.43
C GLN A 122 -6.58 -3.05 -15.53
N ARG A 123 -7.28 -2.91 -16.66
CA ARG A 123 -7.11 -3.80 -17.81
C ARG A 123 -5.73 -3.67 -18.42
N GLU A 124 -5.26 -2.45 -18.64
CA GLU A 124 -3.94 -2.20 -19.22
C GLU A 124 -2.82 -2.70 -18.28
N LEU A 125 -2.96 -2.46 -16.97
CA LEU A 125 -2.05 -3.02 -15.96
C LEU A 125 -2.02 -4.54 -15.98
N SER A 126 -3.18 -5.19 -16.06
CA SER A 126 -3.29 -6.65 -16.16
C SER A 126 -2.58 -7.19 -17.40
N ILE A 127 -2.77 -6.55 -18.56
CA ILE A 127 -2.08 -6.93 -19.81
C ILE A 127 -0.57 -6.82 -19.67
N ARG A 128 -0.06 -5.72 -19.09
CA ARG A 128 1.38 -5.50 -18.92
C ARG A 128 1.99 -6.49 -17.92
N LEU A 129 1.33 -6.75 -16.81
CA LEU A 129 1.78 -7.77 -15.86
C LEU A 129 1.79 -9.17 -16.49
N GLN A 130 0.77 -9.52 -17.29
CA GLN A 130 0.77 -10.76 -18.08
C GLN A 130 1.91 -10.82 -19.09
N SER A 131 2.30 -9.70 -19.68
CA SER A 131 3.41 -9.64 -20.65
C SER A 131 4.79 -9.91 -20.04
N VAL A 132 4.93 -9.77 -18.72
CA VAL A 132 6.16 -10.06 -17.96
C VAL A 132 6.02 -11.33 -17.10
N ASP A 133 5.22 -12.28 -17.58
CA ASP A 133 5.03 -13.63 -17.03
C ASP A 133 4.34 -13.70 -15.64
N PHE A 134 3.55 -12.68 -15.26
CA PHE A 134 2.66 -12.78 -14.11
C PHE A 134 1.26 -13.25 -14.48
N ASN A 135 0.65 -14.04 -13.59
CA ASN A 135 -0.70 -14.51 -13.78
C ASN A 135 -1.72 -13.51 -13.22
N CYS A 136 -1.91 -12.37 -13.90
CA CYS A 136 -2.70 -11.26 -13.39
C CYS A 136 -4.14 -11.24 -13.93
N TYR A 137 -5.16 -11.19 -13.06
CA TYR A 137 -6.57 -11.12 -13.46
C TYR A 137 -7.33 -10.02 -12.72
N ILE A 138 -8.35 -9.46 -13.39
CA ILE A 138 -9.34 -8.61 -12.74
C ILE A 138 -10.38 -9.51 -12.06
N CYS A 139 -10.38 -9.51 -10.74
CA CYS A 139 -11.29 -10.27 -9.90
C CYS A 139 -12.38 -9.36 -9.33
N LYS A 140 -13.55 -9.96 -9.09
CA LYS A 140 -14.69 -9.29 -8.44
C LYS A 140 -15.21 -10.14 -7.30
N SER A 141 -15.10 -9.63 -6.08
CA SER A 141 -15.76 -10.22 -4.91
C SER A 141 -17.10 -9.51 -4.67
N LYS A 142 -18.12 -10.29 -4.29
CA LYS A 142 -19.46 -9.79 -3.95
C LYS A 142 -19.91 -10.40 -2.65
N TRP A 143 -20.51 -9.61 -1.77
CA TRP A 143 -21.10 -10.09 -0.53
C TRP A 143 -22.53 -9.61 -0.38
N ARG A 144 -23.36 -10.46 0.23
CA ARG A 144 -24.76 -10.14 0.54
C ARG A 144 -24.81 -9.32 1.83
N SER A 145 -25.90 -8.59 1.99
CA SER A 145 -26.15 -7.88 3.24
C SER A 145 -26.40 -8.85 4.39
N SER A 146 -25.91 -8.46 5.57
CA SER A 146 -26.29 -8.98 6.87
C SER A 146 -26.85 -7.82 7.72
N PRO A 147 -27.37 -8.05 8.93
CA PRO A 147 -27.85 -6.96 9.80
C PRO A 147 -26.79 -5.90 10.11
N GLU A 148 -25.51 -6.27 10.10
CA GLU A 148 -24.38 -5.41 10.49
C GLU A 148 -23.57 -4.91 9.29
N ILE A 149 -23.64 -5.61 8.14
CA ILE A 149 -22.80 -5.34 6.98
C ILE A 149 -23.68 -5.13 5.75
N PRO A 150 -23.63 -3.96 5.09
CA PRO A 150 -24.36 -3.74 3.85
C PRO A 150 -23.82 -4.64 2.73
N SER A 151 -24.68 -4.94 1.74
CA SER A 151 -24.23 -5.64 0.53
C SER A 151 -23.25 -4.77 -0.25
N GLY A 152 -22.25 -5.38 -0.86
CA GLY A 152 -21.26 -4.66 -1.65
C GLY A 152 -20.53 -5.54 -2.64
N GLU A 153 -19.72 -4.89 -3.47
CA GLU A 153 -18.79 -5.53 -4.37
C GLU A 153 -17.45 -4.81 -4.37
N HIS A 154 -16.37 -5.55 -4.60
CA HIS A 154 -15.03 -5.02 -4.72
C HIS A 154 -14.35 -5.59 -5.95
N THR A 155 -13.70 -4.73 -6.73
CA THR A 155 -12.94 -5.11 -7.93
C THR A 155 -11.46 -4.87 -7.67
N TYR A 156 -10.65 -5.92 -7.84
CA TYR A 156 -9.22 -5.92 -7.55
C TYR A 156 -8.44 -6.69 -8.61
N LEU A 157 -7.11 -6.49 -8.64
CA LEU A 157 -6.20 -7.30 -9.43
C LEU A 157 -5.63 -8.42 -8.55
N GLU A 158 -5.69 -9.65 -9.03
CA GLU A 158 -5.10 -10.83 -8.40
C GLU A 158 -3.90 -11.28 -9.23
N VAL A 159 -2.75 -11.47 -8.59
CA VAL A 159 -1.44 -11.75 -9.23
C VAL A 159 -0.78 -12.94 -8.55
#